data_AF-A0A1H8RXC6-F1
#
_entry.id   AF-A0A1H8RXC6-F1
#
_cell.length_a   1.000
_cell.length_b   1.000
_cell.length_c   1.000
_cell.angle_alpha   90.00
_cell.angle_beta   90.00
_cell.angle_gamma   90.00
#
_symmetry.space_group_name_H-M   'P 1'
#
loop_
_entity.id
_entity.type
_entity.pdbx_description
1 polymer ?
#
loop_
_entity_poly.entity_id
_entity_poly.type
_entity_poly.pdbx_seq_one_letter_code
_entity_poly.pdbx_strand_id
1 'polypeptide(L)'
;MVQQTFESNNSGNMQQPPEMISSKDLLYLSDMMSWNLGVIKKANFLAQDCKLPEIKQAAEQVYQMHERHYQLLLNYAKNNSNQMVH
;
A
#
# COMPACT_ATOMS: atom_id res chain seq x y z
N MET A 1 -36.85 -14.40 -45.69
CA MET A 1 -36.08 -14.89 -44.54
C MET A 1 -34.67 -14.35 -44.69
N VAL A 2 -34.25 -13.45 -43.80
CA VAL A 2 -32.89 -12.88 -43.80
C VAL A 2 -32.13 -13.55 -42.67
N GLN A 3 -31.06 -14.28 -43.01
CA GLN A 3 -30.19 -14.96 -42.06
C GLN A 3 -29.22 -13.92 -41.47
N GLN A 4 -29.34 -13.61 -40.17
CA GLN A 4 -28.31 -12.87 -39.43
C GLN A 4 -27.25 -13.86 -38.93
N THR A 5 -26.03 -13.73 -39.43
CA THR A 5 -24.83 -14.39 -38.89
C THR A 5 -24.31 -13.58 -37.70
N PHE A 6 -24.32 -14.19 -36.52
CA PHE A 6 -23.64 -13.67 -35.34
C PHE A 6 -22.15 -14.04 -35.43
N GLU A 7 -21.30 -13.05 -35.70
CA GLU A 7 -19.84 -13.19 -35.61
C GLU A 7 -19.45 -13.29 -34.13
N SER A 8 -18.98 -14.48 -33.74
CA SER A 8 -18.39 -14.73 -32.43
C SER A 8 -16.98 -14.13 -32.42
N ASN A 9 -16.84 -12.94 -31.83
CA ASN A 9 -15.54 -12.31 -31.70
C ASN A 9 -14.69 -13.07 -30.68
N ASN A 10 -13.54 -13.48 -31.20
CA ASN A 10 -12.47 -14.26 -30.61
C ASN A 10 -12.11 -13.83 -29.18
N SER A 11 -12.08 -14.79 -28.27
CA SER A 11 -11.58 -14.71 -26.91
C SER A 11 -10.11 -14.28 -26.90
N GLY A 12 -9.88 -12.97 -26.90
CA GLY A 12 -8.56 -12.40 -26.68
C GLY A 12 -8.04 -12.82 -25.31
N ASN A 13 -6.94 -13.57 -25.31
CA ASN A 13 -6.06 -13.78 -24.17
C ASN A 13 -6.11 -12.57 -23.22
N MET A 14 -6.54 -12.76 -21.98
CA MET A 14 -6.35 -11.74 -20.94
C MET A 14 -4.83 -11.56 -20.77
N GLN A 15 -4.28 -10.55 -21.45
CA GLN A 15 -2.95 -10.03 -21.20
C GLN A 15 -2.94 -9.60 -19.73
N GLN A 16 -1.96 -10.09 -18.98
CA GLN A 16 -1.80 -9.75 -17.57
C GLN A 16 -1.85 -8.23 -17.42
N PRO A 17 -2.55 -7.71 -16.41
CA PRO A 17 -2.67 -6.27 -16.22
C PRO A 17 -1.27 -5.64 -16.14
N PRO A 18 -1.07 -4.45 -16.73
CA PRO A 18 0.22 -3.78 -16.71
C PRO A 18 0.74 -3.63 -15.28
N GLU A 19 2.03 -3.82 -15.05
CA GLU A 19 2.69 -3.67 -13.72
C GLU A 19 2.76 -2.19 -13.25
N MET A 20 1.89 -1.31 -13.76
CA MET A 20 1.87 0.10 -13.39
C MET A 20 1.00 0.32 -12.16
N ILE A 21 1.45 1.18 -11.25
CA ILE A 21 0.62 1.66 -10.15
C ILE A 21 -0.45 2.60 -10.72
N SER A 22 -1.73 2.25 -10.53
CA SER A 22 -2.83 3.13 -10.92
C SER A 22 -3.00 4.30 -9.95
N SER A 23 -3.76 5.32 -10.33
CA SER A 23 -4.12 6.41 -9.41
C SER A 23 -4.87 5.92 -8.18
N LYS A 24 -5.65 4.83 -8.31
CA LYS A 24 -6.38 4.21 -7.20
C LYS A 24 -5.41 3.53 -6.23
N ASP A 25 -4.39 2.86 -6.75
CA ASP A 25 -3.34 2.23 -5.94
C ASP A 25 -2.53 3.29 -5.17
N LEU A 26 -2.20 4.42 -5.82
CA LEU A 26 -1.54 5.55 -5.15
C LEU A 26 -2.37 6.12 -3.99
N LEU A 27 -3.69 6.21 -4.15
CA LEU A 27 -4.58 6.67 -3.07
C LEU A 27 -4.53 5.71 -1.88
N TYR A 28 -4.64 4.40 -2.14
CA TYR A 28 -4.54 3.40 -1.07
C TYR A 28 -3.18 3.38 -0.38
N LEU A 29 -2.08 3.53 -1.14
CA LEU A 29 -0.74 3.65 -0.56
C LEU A 29 -0.62 4.89 0.33
N SER A 30 -1.18 6.02 -0.10
CA SER A 30 -1.19 7.25 0.69
C SER A 30 -1.95 7.08 2.01
N ASP A 31 -3.13 6.46 1.96
CA ASP A 31 -3.94 6.18 3.15
C ASP A 31 -3.20 5.26 4.12
N MET A 32 -2.61 4.16 3.61
CA MET A 32 -1.84 3.22 4.43
C MET A 32 -0.62 3.88 5.07
N MET A 33 0.12 4.72 4.33
CA MET A 33 1.26 5.46 4.87
C MET A 33 0.82 6.46 5.94
N SER A 34 -0.27 7.20 5.70
CA SER A 34 -0.83 8.17 6.66
C SER A 34 -1.26 7.49 7.95
N TRP A 35 -1.89 6.32 7.85
CA TRP A 35 -2.28 5.51 9.00
C TRP A 35 -1.06 5.03 9.81
N ASN A 36 -0.05 4.45 9.14
CA ASN A 36 1.17 4.02 9.83
C ASN A 36 1.86 5.21 10.52
N LEU A 37 1.98 6.36 9.86
CA LEU A 37 2.60 7.55 10.46
C LEU A 37 1.82 8.05 11.69
N GLY A 38 0.49 7.99 11.65
CA GLY A 38 -0.36 8.32 12.79
C GLY A 38 -0.12 7.40 14.00
N VAL A 39 0.00 6.10 13.77
CA VAL A 39 0.28 5.12 14.84
C VAL A 39 1.70 5.28 15.37
N ILE A 40 2.70 5.45 14.49
CA ILE A 40 4.11 5.69 14.86
C ILE A 40 4.23 6.83 15.87
N LYS A 41 3.61 7.99 15.58
CA LYS A 41 3.65 9.16 16.47
C LYS A 41 3.07 8.86 17.86
N LYS A 42 1.92 8.18 17.91
CA LYS A 42 1.23 7.87 19.17
C LYS A 42 1.97 6.80 19.98
N ALA A 43 2.45 5.75 19.32
CA ALA A 43 3.18 4.66 19.95
C ALA A 43 4.54 5.13 20.49
N ASN A 44 5.26 5.97 19.73
CA ASN A 44 6.52 6.57 20.16
C ASN A 44 6.32 7.45 21.40
N PHE A 45 5.31 8.31 21.39
CA PHE A 45 4.94 9.14 22.53
C PHE A 45 4.62 8.30 23.77
N LEU A 46 3.78 7.26 23.62
CA LEU A 46 3.43 6.37 24.73
C LEU A 46 4.66 5.64 25.29
N ALA A 47 5.56 5.15 24.44
CA ALA A 47 6.79 4.48 24.89
C ALA A 47 7.73 5.39 25.69
N GLN A 48 7.73 6.70 25.42
CA GLN A 48 8.55 7.68 26.14
C GLN A 48 7.96 8.05 27.50
N ASP A 49 6.64 8.24 27.58
CA ASP A 49 5.99 8.75 28.79
C ASP A 49 5.49 7.64 29.74
N CYS A 50 5.39 6.40 29.27
CA CYS A 50 4.86 5.31 30.09
C CYS A 50 5.88 4.80 31.11
N LYS A 51 5.44 4.69 32.37
CA LYS A 51 6.24 4.16 33.48
C LYS A 51 6.09 2.65 33.69
N LEU A 52 5.03 2.05 33.13
CA LEU A 52 4.77 0.62 33.26
C LEU A 52 5.60 -0.14 32.20
N PRO A 53 6.56 -1.00 32.61
CA PRO A 53 7.51 -1.62 31.68
C PRO A 53 6.84 -2.43 30.56
N GLU A 54 5.80 -3.20 30.89
CA GLU A 54 5.07 -4.05 29.93
C GLU A 54 4.38 -3.22 28.84
N ILE A 55 3.75 -2.10 29.22
CA ILE A 55 3.08 -1.20 28.29
C ILE A 55 4.10 -0.48 27.41
N LYS A 56 5.21 -0.03 28.01
CA LYS A 56 6.31 0.58 27.26
C LYS A 56 6.84 -0.38 26.19
N GLN A 57 7.13 -1.63 26.58
CA GLN A 57 7.63 -2.63 25.64
C GLN A 57 6.63 -2.92 24.51
N ALA A 58 5.34 -3.03 24.83
CA ALA A 58 4.30 -3.20 23.82
C ALA A 58 4.22 -2.00 22.86
N ALA A 59 4.30 -0.77 23.39
CA ALA A 59 4.32 0.45 22.58
C ALA A 59 5.54 0.53 21.66
N GLU A 60 6.72 0.12 22.14
CA GLU A 60 7.94 0.04 21.32
C GLU A 60 7.81 -0.99 20.19
N GLN A 61 7.23 -2.16 20.45
CA GLN A 61 6.98 -3.17 19.42
C GLN A 61 6.02 -2.66 18.34
N VAL A 62 4.92 -2.01 18.75
CA VAL A 62 3.96 -1.40 17.83
C VAL A 62 4.64 -0.32 16.99
N TYR A 63 5.43 0.57 17.62
CA TYR A 63 6.20 1.60 16.93
C TYR A 63 7.10 1.01 15.85
N GLN A 64 7.94 0.03 16.21
CA GLN A 64 8.90 -0.60 15.29
C GLN A 64 8.20 -1.30 14.12
N MET A 65 7.10 -2.01 14.40
CA MET A 65 6.33 -2.67 13.35
C MET A 65 5.76 -1.67 12.33
N HIS A 66 5.13 -0.59 12.79
CA HIS A 66 4.54 0.42 11.89
C HIS A 66 5.60 1.23 11.15
N GLU A 67 6.74 1.52 11.78
CA GLU A 67 7.88 2.16 11.11
C GLU A 67 8.38 1.31 9.94
N ARG A 68 8.56 0.00 10.16
CA ARG A 68 8.95 -0.95 9.10
C ARG A 68 7.93 -0.98 7.96
N HIS A 69 6.63 -1.02 8.28
CA HIS A 69 5.58 -1.03 7.25
C HIS A 69 5.55 0.28 6.45
N TYR A 70 5.70 1.43 7.11
CA TYR A 70 5.79 2.72 6.43
C TYR A 70 6.97 2.76 5.46
N GLN A 71 8.16 2.32 5.89
CA GLN A 71 9.34 2.30 5.03
C GLN A 71 9.19 1.35 3.84
N LEU A 72 8.57 0.19 4.05
CA LEU A 72 8.27 -0.76 2.97
C LEU A 72 7.38 -0.11 1.89
N LEU A 73 6.28 0.53 2.31
CA LEU A 73 5.34 1.21 1.40
C LEU A 73 6.00 2.41 0.71
N LEU A 74 6.80 3.20 1.42
CA LEU A 74 7.52 4.34 0.86
C LEU A 74 8.51 3.90 -0.22
N ASN A 75 9.27 2.84 0.04
CA ASN A 75 10.21 2.28 -0.93
C ASN A 75 9.49 1.71 -2.15
N TYR A 76 8.39 0.99 -1.95
CA TYR A 76 7.55 0.50 -3.03
C TYR A 76 7.03 1.64 -3.90
N ALA A 77 6.47 2.70 -3.28
CA ALA A 77 5.98 3.86 -4.02
C ALA A 77 7.09 4.52 -4.84
N LYS A 78 8.24 4.83 -4.23
CA LYS A 78 9.39 5.45 -4.91
C LYS A 78 9.89 4.66 -6.11
N ASN A 79 10.05 3.34 -5.95
CA ASN A 79 10.60 2.47 -7.00
C ASN A 79 9.67 2.38 -8.22
N ASN A 80 8.36 2.44 -8.01
CA ASN A 80 7.37 2.39 -9.08
C ASN A 80 7.04 3.76 -9.66
N SER A 81 7.21 4.87 -8.91
CA SER A 81 7.15 6.22 -9.48
C SER A 81 8.21 6.46 -10.55
N ASN A 82 9.39 5.86 -10.40
CA ASN A 82 10.47 5.95 -11.39
C ASN A 82 10.20 5.18 -12.69
N GLN A 83 9.24 4.26 -12.71
CA GLN A 83 8.87 3.53 -13.94
C GLN A 83 7.93 4.34 -14.84
N MET A 84 7.36 5.46 -14.36
CA MET A 84 6.48 6.31 -15.16
C MET A 84 7.22 7.34 -16.05
N VAL A 85 8.56 7.35 -16.05
CA VAL A 85 9.39 8.40 -16.70
C VAL A 85 10.24 7.87 -17.89
N HIS A 86 10.00 6.65 -18.35
CA HIS A 86 10.56 6.13 -19.61
C HIS A 86 9.47 5.55 -20.51
#